data_AF-A0A949JAI5-F1
#
_entry.id   AF-A0A949JAI5-F1
#
_cell.length_a   1.000
_cell.length_b   1.000
_cell.length_c   1.000
_cell.angle_alpha   90.00
_cell.angle_beta   90.00
_cell.angle_gamma   90.00
#
_symmetry.space_group_name_H-M   'P 1'
#
loop_
_entity.id
_entity.type
_entity.pdbx_description
1 polymer ?
#
loop_
_entity_poly.entity_id
_entity_poly.type
_entity_poly.pdbx_seq_one_letter_code
_entity_poly.pdbx_strand_id
1 'polypeptide(L)'
;MVKIEKHEGHDMEIYRVSPIITQGIKRSLPPLMGELNGGENPPEPEESVKTFEDTFNAFMGLVRDTRVEAQNLCILLSDLKERCNITSTAVRSQEIKEFLEKTTTLFEKNERKRETCLKSIHLLLEREPRIHDFVGDEISIMENLWDRCSLEVSAIRKQRDESLLNSQIAAAQSLLDDILFHAGLISIPSRASQHLVSLMTGQPLDFHETFKDELPSDKERLKILQYLSSHPASIDGIVVPEKGVIYKASRKRSRICQSLLLIAGVILLGAVVCYFAGTITKWLGISLPSHAAGRSIFTAYLFIILGALFHIGIDALKQVRSGEKDFLAIEKGFLWVQVKEGPILMSIFSLWLGLLLLVFYMTSLDWKVAFFVGYSIDSVVDLFLKRFSTSASASLETLKSEIST
;
A
#
# COMPACT_ATOMS: atom_id res chain seq x y z
N MET A 1 -1.33 30.49 34.85
CA MET A 1 -0.63 29.20 35.05
C MET A 1 -0.60 28.51 33.69
N VAL A 2 0.48 28.74 32.93
CA VAL A 2 0.61 28.28 31.53
C VAL A 2 1.30 26.93 31.56
N LYS A 3 0.60 25.90 31.08
CA LYS A 3 1.11 24.54 30.96
C LYS A 3 2.00 24.49 29.71
N ILE A 4 3.31 24.47 29.91
CA ILE A 4 4.30 24.28 28.85
C ILE A 4 4.45 22.77 28.66
N GLU A 5 3.81 22.20 27.65
CA GLU A 5 4.09 20.84 27.20
C GLU A 5 5.37 20.87 26.35
N LYS A 6 6.45 20.32 26.93
CA LYS A 6 7.67 19.99 26.20
C LYS A 6 7.37 18.82 25.27
N HIS A 7 7.24 19.09 23.97
CA HIS A 7 7.41 18.06 22.95
C HIS A 7 8.91 17.89 22.70
N GLU A 8 9.46 16.75 23.10
CA GLU A 8 10.77 16.29 22.65
C GLU A 8 10.65 15.86 21.19
N GLY A 9 11.03 16.75 20.27
CA GLY A 9 11.21 16.43 18.87
C GLY A 9 12.54 15.69 18.68
N HIS A 10 12.47 14.41 18.32
CA HIS A 10 13.54 13.79 17.54
C HIS A 10 13.36 14.26 16.10
N ASP A 11 14.27 15.11 15.63
CA ASP A 11 14.39 15.47 14.23
C ASP A 11 14.66 14.19 13.43
N MET A 12 13.65 13.70 12.70
CA MET A 12 13.87 12.74 11.62
C MET A 12 14.58 13.49 10.50
N GLU A 13 15.88 13.25 10.34
CA GLU A 13 16.57 13.59 9.10
C GLU A 13 15.83 12.90 7.94
N ILE A 14 15.32 13.71 7.03
CA ILE A 14 14.62 13.23 5.83
C ILE A 14 15.70 12.70 4.87
N TYR A 15 15.97 11.40 4.95
CA TYR A 15 16.83 10.70 4.00
C TYR A 15 16.23 10.80 2.59
N ARG A 16 16.98 11.38 1.65
CA ARG A 16 16.59 11.48 0.24
C ARG A 16 16.96 10.20 -0.49
N VAL A 17 16.00 9.34 -0.75
CA VAL A 17 16.19 8.16 -1.63
C VAL A 17 15.62 8.44 -3.02
N SER A 18 16.41 8.18 -4.06
CA SER A 18 16.10 8.54 -5.45
C SER A 18 15.05 7.60 -6.09
N PRO A 19 13.99 8.08 -6.78
CA PRO A 19 12.82 7.25 -7.14
C PRO A 19 12.91 6.48 -8.48
N ILE A 20 14.05 5.89 -8.84
CA ILE A 20 14.33 5.50 -10.25
C ILE A 20 14.14 4.00 -10.58
N ILE A 21 13.76 3.14 -9.62
CA ILE A 21 13.70 1.68 -9.88
C ILE A 21 12.64 1.31 -10.94
N THR A 22 11.48 1.97 -10.98
CA THR A 22 10.35 1.53 -11.82
C THR A 22 10.44 1.98 -13.29
N GLN A 23 11.21 3.04 -13.60
CA GLN A 23 11.34 3.54 -14.98
C GLN A 23 12.57 2.98 -15.72
N GLY A 24 13.63 2.59 -15.00
CA GLY A 24 14.88 2.10 -15.61
C GLY A 24 14.76 0.72 -16.26
N ILE A 25 13.95 -0.18 -15.70
CA ILE A 25 13.89 -1.60 -16.11
C ILE A 25 13.22 -1.82 -17.49
N LYS A 26 12.36 -0.89 -17.95
CA LYS A 26 11.54 -1.11 -19.16
C LYS A 26 12.17 -0.74 -20.52
N ARG A 27 13.44 -0.33 -20.61
CA ARG A 27 13.96 0.37 -21.82
C ARG A 27 15.06 -0.29 -22.64
N SER A 28 15.45 -1.55 -22.45
CA SER A 28 16.58 -2.11 -23.21
C SER A 28 16.39 -3.54 -23.70
N LEU A 29 15.68 -3.76 -24.82
CA LEU A 29 15.88 -4.92 -25.70
C LEU A 29 15.58 -4.54 -27.16
N PRO A 30 16.58 -4.51 -28.06
CA PRO A 30 16.33 -4.46 -29.50
C PRO A 30 15.93 -5.84 -30.05
N PRO A 31 15.13 -5.91 -31.13
CA PRO A 31 14.77 -7.18 -31.76
C PRO A 31 15.96 -7.71 -32.57
N LEU A 32 16.51 -8.86 -32.16
CA LEU A 32 17.50 -9.61 -32.95
C LEU A 32 16.77 -10.52 -33.94
N MET A 33 16.81 -10.15 -35.22
CA MET A 33 16.50 -11.01 -36.36
C MET A 33 17.82 -11.27 -37.10
N GLY A 34 18.28 -12.52 -37.09
CA GLY A 34 19.46 -12.96 -37.84
C GLY A 34 19.36 -14.44 -38.17
N GLU A 35 19.45 -14.76 -39.47
CA GLU A 35 19.31 -16.09 -40.07
C GLU A 35 20.42 -17.06 -39.63
N LEU A 36 20.05 -18.30 -39.32
CA LEU A 36 20.96 -19.38 -38.94
C LEU A 36 21.41 -20.17 -40.18
N ASN A 37 22.73 -20.25 -40.39
CA ASN A 37 23.32 -21.12 -41.40
C ASN A 37 24.43 -22.00 -40.78
N GLY A 38 24.21 -23.32 -40.81
CA GLY A 38 25.19 -24.40 -40.93
C GLY A 38 26.35 -24.57 -39.92
N GLY A 39 26.21 -25.58 -39.04
CA GLY A 39 27.19 -26.69 -39.03
C GLY A 39 28.44 -26.62 -38.15
N GLU A 40 28.42 -25.96 -36.99
CA GLU A 40 29.53 -26.00 -36.02
C GLU A 40 29.14 -26.69 -34.70
N ASN A 41 30.14 -27.24 -34.01
CA ASN A 41 30.03 -27.94 -32.72
C ASN A 41 29.11 -27.19 -31.73
N PRO A 42 28.38 -27.89 -30.83
CA PRO A 42 27.52 -27.22 -29.86
C PRO A 42 28.36 -26.17 -29.11
N PRO A 43 28.01 -24.87 -29.22
CA PRO A 43 28.77 -23.83 -28.57
C PRO A 43 28.81 -24.13 -27.07
N GLU A 44 29.98 -23.96 -26.45
CA GLU A 44 30.07 -23.95 -24.98
C GLU A 44 28.94 -23.05 -24.46
N PRO A 45 28.20 -23.48 -23.42
CA PRO A 45 27.01 -22.76 -22.97
C PRO A 45 27.41 -21.33 -22.69
N GLU A 46 26.99 -20.41 -23.58
CA GLU A 46 27.24 -18.98 -23.43
C GLU A 46 26.77 -18.61 -22.03
N GLU A 47 27.69 -18.14 -21.18
CA GLU A 47 27.32 -17.60 -19.88
C GLU A 47 26.28 -16.52 -20.14
N SER A 48 25.02 -16.83 -19.83
CA SER A 48 23.91 -15.93 -20.07
C SER A 48 24.25 -14.60 -19.43
N VAL A 49 24.37 -13.54 -20.24
CA VAL A 49 24.73 -12.20 -19.77
C VAL A 49 23.71 -11.80 -18.71
N LYS A 50 24.12 -11.83 -17.44
CA LYS A 50 23.25 -11.49 -16.31
C LYS A 50 22.77 -10.05 -16.50
N THR A 51 21.46 -9.85 -16.49
CA THR A 51 20.88 -8.52 -16.61
C THR A 51 20.99 -7.76 -15.29
N PHE A 52 20.81 -6.44 -15.35
CA PHE A 52 20.66 -5.61 -14.14
C PHE A 52 19.52 -6.12 -13.26
N GLU A 53 18.40 -6.53 -13.86
CA GLU A 53 17.23 -7.03 -13.16
C GLU A 53 17.54 -8.32 -12.39
N ASP A 54 18.30 -9.25 -12.97
CA ASP A 54 18.73 -10.47 -12.29
C ASP A 54 19.61 -10.15 -11.07
N THR A 55 20.54 -9.20 -11.25
CA THR A 55 21.45 -8.74 -10.19
C THR A 55 20.69 -8.06 -9.05
N PHE A 56 19.73 -7.20 -9.39
CA PHE A 56 18.89 -6.52 -8.42
C PHE A 56 17.97 -7.49 -7.67
N ASN A 57 17.36 -8.46 -8.36
CA ASN A 57 16.53 -9.48 -7.72
C ASN A 57 17.35 -10.36 -6.78
N ALA A 58 18.58 -10.74 -7.15
CA ALA A 58 19.49 -11.46 -6.28
C ALA A 58 19.84 -10.63 -5.02
N PHE A 59 20.15 -9.34 -5.19
CA PHE A 59 20.38 -8.42 -4.07
C PHE A 59 19.17 -8.36 -3.12
N MET A 60 17.96 -8.20 -3.66
CA MET A 60 16.72 -8.14 -2.88
C MET A 60 16.44 -9.45 -2.12
N GLY A 61 16.83 -10.60 -2.69
CA GLY A 61 16.82 -11.89 -2.00
C GLY A 61 17.71 -11.88 -0.76
N LEU A 62 18.96 -11.44 -0.90
CA LEU A 62 19.93 -11.40 0.21
C LEU A 62 19.53 -10.44 1.33
N VAL A 63 18.90 -9.30 1.01
CA VAL A 63 18.35 -8.37 2.01
C VAL A 63 17.22 -9.04 2.80
N ARG A 64 16.35 -9.80 2.13
CA ARG A 64 15.28 -10.56 2.80
C ARG A 64 15.85 -11.69 3.66
N ASP A 65 16.89 -12.38 3.20
CA ASP A 65 17.56 -13.40 4.00
C ASP A 65 18.17 -12.78 5.27
N THR A 66 18.80 -11.60 5.15
CA THR A 66 19.31 -10.84 6.29
C THR A 66 18.19 -10.47 7.28
N ARG A 67 17.01 -10.06 6.78
CA ARG A 67 15.82 -9.82 7.60
C ARG A 67 15.37 -11.08 8.33
N VAL A 68 15.28 -12.21 7.64
CA VAL A 68 14.89 -13.50 8.24
C VAL A 68 15.84 -13.91 9.36
N GLU A 69 17.15 -13.73 9.18
CA GLU A 69 18.11 -14.04 10.24
C GLU A 69 17.97 -13.11 11.46
N ALA A 70 17.64 -11.83 11.28
CA ALA A 70 17.29 -10.92 12.37
C ALA A 70 16.02 -11.37 13.11
N GLN A 71 14.96 -11.77 12.38
CA GLN A 71 13.72 -12.27 12.98
C GLN A 71 13.95 -13.55 13.79
N ASN A 72 14.73 -14.50 13.26
CA ASN A 72 15.10 -15.72 13.97
C ASN A 72 15.81 -15.38 15.30
N LEU A 73 16.68 -14.38 15.29
CA LEU A 73 17.39 -13.95 16.48
C LEU A 73 16.46 -13.25 17.49
N CYS A 74 15.53 -12.41 17.03
CA CYS A 74 14.49 -11.82 17.89
C CYS A 74 13.65 -12.87 18.60
N ILE A 75 13.27 -13.95 17.91
CA ILE A 75 12.52 -15.07 18.51
C ILE A 75 13.34 -15.72 19.62
N LEU A 76 14.60 -16.07 19.35
CA LEU A 76 15.49 -16.66 20.37
C LEU A 76 15.68 -15.75 21.59
N LEU A 77 15.83 -14.44 21.38
CA LEU A 77 15.96 -13.48 22.48
C LEU A 77 14.65 -13.30 23.26
N SER A 78 13.50 -13.42 22.60
CA SER A 78 12.19 -13.37 23.26
C SER A 78 11.97 -14.60 24.13
N ASP A 79 12.29 -15.80 23.64
CA ASP A 79 12.25 -17.04 24.42
C ASP A 79 13.16 -16.97 25.66
N LEU A 80 14.37 -16.40 25.50
CA LEU A 80 15.29 -16.19 26.62
C LEU A 80 14.73 -15.18 27.63
N LYS A 81 14.10 -14.10 27.17
CA LYS A 81 13.44 -13.10 28.01
C LYS A 81 12.30 -13.69 28.83
N GLU A 82 11.48 -14.55 28.22
CA GLU A 82 10.41 -15.27 28.93
C GLU A 82 10.98 -16.14 30.04
N ARG A 83 12.09 -16.84 29.80
CA ARG A 83 12.80 -17.63 30.83
C ARG A 83 13.35 -16.77 31.95
N CYS A 84 13.81 -15.55 31.65
CA CYS A 84 14.24 -14.59 32.67
C CYS A 84 13.10 -14.14 33.61
N ASN A 85 11.85 -14.28 33.18
CA ASN A 85 10.67 -13.93 33.98
C ASN A 85 10.16 -15.06 34.89
N ILE A 86 10.82 -16.22 34.93
CA ILE A 86 10.46 -17.32 35.84
C ILE A 86 10.65 -16.87 37.30
N THR A 87 9.62 -17.07 38.13
CA THR A 87 9.58 -16.62 39.52
C THR A 87 10.60 -17.32 40.43
N SER A 88 10.81 -18.62 40.23
CA SER A 88 11.75 -19.41 41.03
C SER A 88 13.18 -19.18 40.57
N THR A 89 14.01 -18.55 41.42
CA THR A 89 15.41 -18.22 41.08
C THR A 89 16.23 -19.44 40.68
N ALA A 90 16.12 -20.56 41.42
CA ALA A 90 16.89 -21.77 41.12
C ALA A 90 16.49 -22.40 39.77
N VAL A 91 15.18 -22.44 39.48
CA VAL A 91 14.66 -22.95 38.21
C VAL A 91 15.05 -22.01 37.07
N ARG A 92 14.90 -20.69 37.27
CA ARG A 92 15.28 -19.66 36.30
C ARG A 92 16.74 -19.77 35.88
N SER A 93 17.68 -19.80 36.83
CA SER A 93 19.11 -19.85 36.49
C SER A 93 19.48 -21.14 35.74
N GLN A 94 18.86 -22.28 36.09
CA GLN A 94 19.04 -23.54 35.37
C GLN A 94 18.46 -23.48 33.93
N GLU A 95 17.22 -23.01 33.78
CA GLU A 95 16.54 -22.89 32.48
C GLU A 95 17.25 -21.90 31.53
N ILE A 96 17.82 -20.81 32.06
CA ILE A 96 18.65 -19.87 31.29
C ILE A 96 19.93 -20.55 30.83
N LYS A 97 20.63 -21.24 31.74
CA LYS A 97 21.88 -21.93 31.41
C LYS A 97 21.66 -23.00 30.33
N GLU A 98 20.68 -23.86 30.52
CA GLU A 98 20.33 -24.91 29.54
C GLU A 98 19.93 -24.31 28.19
N PHE A 99 19.16 -23.22 28.19
CA PHE A 99 18.79 -22.52 26.96
C PHE A 99 20.02 -21.97 26.24
N LEU A 100 20.91 -21.26 26.94
CA LEU A 100 22.12 -20.68 26.35
C LEU A 100 23.06 -21.78 25.81
N GLU A 101 23.25 -22.87 26.53
CA GLU A 101 24.05 -24.02 26.07
C GLU A 101 23.44 -24.64 24.80
N LYS A 102 22.12 -24.85 24.77
CA LYS A 102 21.41 -25.41 23.61
C LYS A 102 21.43 -24.48 22.40
N THR A 103 21.32 -23.18 22.61
CA THR A 103 21.18 -22.16 21.54
C THR A 103 22.50 -21.57 21.06
N THR A 104 23.63 -21.80 21.76
CA THR A 104 24.96 -21.30 21.34
C THR A 104 25.28 -21.66 19.90
N THR A 105 25.03 -22.90 19.48
CA THR A 105 25.27 -23.34 18.11
C THR A 105 24.36 -22.66 17.08
N LEU A 106 23.14 -22.27 17.48
CA LEU A 106 22.22 -21.51 16.63
C LEU A 106 22.67 -20.06 16.47
N PHE A 107 23.13 -19.42 17.55
CA PHE A 107 23.72 -18.07 17.49
C PHE A 107 24.92 -18.04 16.52
N GLU A 108 25.86 -18.98 16.65
CA GLU A 108 27.03 -19.08 15.77
C GLU A 108 26.69 -19.42 14.31
N LYS A 109 25.60 -20.17 14.09
CA LYS A 109 25.10 -20.45 12.75
C LYS A 109 24.51 -19.18 12.11
N ASN A 110 23.72 -18.42 12.85
CA ASN A 110 23.11 -17.18 12.36
C ASN A 110 24.19 -16.11 12.09
N GLU A 111 25.21 -16.00 12.94
CA GLU A 111 26.34 -15.07 12.75
C GLU A 111 27.10 -15.35 11.44
N ARG A 112 27.44 -16.62 11.18
CA ARG A 112 28.11 -17.03 9.93
C ARG A 112 27.25 -16.79 8.68
N LYS A 113 25.96 -17.09 8.78
CA LYS A 113 25.02 -16.83 7.67
C LYS A 113 24.90 -15.34 7.37
N ARG A 114 24.77 -14.52 8.41
CA ARG A 114 24.74 -13.05 8.30
C ARG A 114 25.99 -12.55 7.57
N GLU A 115 27.18 -12.96 8.01
CA GLU A 115 28.45 -12.57 7.36
C GLU A 115 28.50 -12.98 5.89
N THR A 116 28.03 -14.19 5.59
CA THR A 116 27.95 -14.69 4.21
C THR A 116 26.99 -13.84 3.36
N CYS A 117 25.84 -13.45 3.92
CA CYS A 117 24.86 -12.60 3.25
C CYS A 117 25.40 -11.19 3.00
N LEU A 118 25.95 -10.54 4.04
CA LEU A 118 26.52 -9.18 3.92
C LEU A 118 27.69 -9.15 2.93
N LYS A 119 28.58 -10.14 2.97
CA LYS A 119 29.65 -10.28 1.98
C LYS A 119 29.10 -10.42 0.55
N SER A 120 28.06 -11.23 0.38
CA SER A 120 27.42 -11.41 -0.93
C SER A 120 26.75 -10.12 -1.41
N ILE A 121 26.12 -9.36 -0.51
CA ILE A 121 25.54 -8.05 -0.78
C ILE A 121 26.64 -7.10 -1.28
N HIS A 122 27.75 -6.96 -0.55
CA HIS A 122 28.86 -6.09 -0.94
C HIS A 122 29.43 -6.43 -2.32
N LEU A 123 29.61 -7.72 -2.63
CA LEU A 123 30.04 -8.14 -3.96
C LEU A 123 29.07 -7.71 -5.07
N LEU A 124 27.76 -7.69 -4.80
CA LEU A 124 26.77 -7.19 -5.76
C LEU A 124 26.80 -5.66 -5.86
N LEU A 125 26.99 -4.95 -4.75
CA LEU A 125 27.09 -3.49 -4.73
C LEU A 125 28.33 -2.98 -5.47
N GLU A 126 29.48 -3.66 -5.31
CA GLU A 126 30.72 -3.37 -6.04
C GLU A 126 30.57 -3.60 -7.55
N ARG A 127 29.87 -4.69 -7.92
CA ARG A 127 29.64 -5.05 -9.32
C ARG A 127 28.66 -4.10 -10.01
N GLU A 128 27.65 -3.62 -9.28
CA GLU A 128 26.59 -2.76 -9.83
C GLU A 128 26.46 -1.46 -9.00
N PRO A 129 27.24 -0.42 -9.36
CA PRO A 129 27.27 0.85 -8.63
C PRO A 129 25.91 1.56 -8.52
N ARG A 130 24.99 1.28 -9.45
CA ARG A 130 23.63 1.82 -9.39
C ARG A 130 22.87 1.30 -8.18
N ILE A 131 23.01 0.01 -7.84
CA ILE A 131 22.39 -0.55 -6.64
C ILE A 131 23.00 0.17 -5.42
N HIS A 132 24.32 0.30 -5.37
CA HIS A 132 25.01 1.00 -4.28
C HIS A 132 24.50 2.44 -4.07
N ASP A 133 24.32 3.22 -5.14
CA ASP A 133 23.76 4.59 -5.06
C ASP A 133 22.35 4.63 -4.44
N PHE A 134 21.55 3.57 -4.63
CA PHE A 134 20.17 3.53 -4.10
C PHE A 134 20.07 3.08 -2.65
N VAL A 135 20.91 2.15 -2.20
CA VAL A 135 20.73 1.45 -0.91
C VAL A 135 21.99 1.31 -0.08
N GLY A 136 23.13 1.84 -0.53
CA GLY A 136 24.43 1.70 0.15
C GLY A 136 24.41 2.21 1.59
N ASP A 137 23.75 3.34 1.83
CA ASP A 137 23.61 3.93 3.17
C ASP A 137 22.84 2.99 4.11
N GLU A 138 21.69 2.46 3.66
CA GLU A 138 20.85 1.56 4.43
C GLU A 138 21.57 0.23 4.75
N ILE A 139 22.33 -0.31 3.79
CA ILE A 139 23.16 -1.50 4.02
C ILE A 139 24.27 -1.23 5.04
N SER A 140 24.93 -0.08 4.95
CA SER A 140 25.97 0.31 5.91
C SER A 140 25.40 0.50 7.31
N ILE A 141 24.21 1.07 7.44
CA ILE A 141 23.50 1.18 8.72
C ILE A 141 23.18 -0.22 9.28
N MET A 142 22.64 -1.11 8.47
CA MET A 142 22.35 -2.49 8.87
C MET A 142 23.61 -3.23 9.35
N GLU A 143 24.73 -3.08 8.65
CA GLU A 143 26.01 -3.68 9.05
C GLU A 143 26.50 -3.16 10.41
N ASN A 144 26.48 -1.84 10.62
CA ASN A 144 26.84 -1.23 11.91
C ASN A 144 25.93 -1.69 13.06
N LEU A 145 24.62 -1.84 12.80
CA LEU A 145 23.67 -2.36 13.79
C LEU A 145 23.96 -3.82 14.11
N TRP A 146 24.31 -4.62 13.11
CA TRP A 146 24.69 -6.02 13.27
C TRP A 146 25.95 -6.19 14.11
N ASP A 147 26.97 -5.37 13.91
CA ASP A 147 28.20 -5.39 14.71
C ASP A 147 27.90 -5.11 16.19
N ARG A 148 27.10 -4.08 16.45
CA ARG A 148 26.65 -3.74 17.81
C ARG A 148 25.82 -4.88 18.42
N CYS A 149 24.92 -5.48 17.65
CA CYS A 149 24.11 -6.61 18.10
C CYS A 149 24.98 -7.84 18.41
N SER A 150 26.01 -8.12 17.62
CA SER A 150 26.97 -9.21 17.89
C SER A 150 27.69 -9.02 19.23
N LEU A 151 28.02 -7.79 19.60
CA LEU A 151 28.61 -7.48 20.90
C LEU A 151 27.63 -7.78 22.04
N GLU A 152 26.38 -7.35 21.94
CA GLU A 152 25.35 -7.62 22.95
C GLU A 152 25.05 -9.12 23.08
N VAL A 153 24.87 -9.84 21.96
CA VAL A 153 24.65 -11.29 21.96
C VAL A 153 25.85 -12.04 22.57
N SER A 154 27.07 -11.57 22.29
CA SER A 154 28.27 -12.14 22.91
C SER A 154 28.36 -11.87 24.41
N ALA A 155 27.87 -10.72 24.87
CA ALA A 155 27.77 -10.38 26.28
C ALA A 155 26.72 -11.25 26.99
N ILE A 156 25.53 -11.44 26.38
CA ILE A 156 24.46 -12.33 26.84
C ILE A 156 25.00 -13.75 27.09
N ARG A 157 25.77 -14.31 26.15
CA ARG A 157 26.35 -15.66 26.27
C ARG A 157 27.32 -15.82 27.44
N LYS A 158 27.99 -14.74 27.84
CA LYS A 158 28.99 -14.72 28.93
C LYS A 158 28.40 -14.28 30.25
N GLN A 159 27.17 -13.76 30.25
CA GLN A 159 26.58 -13.10 31.40
C GLN A 159 26.17 -14.11 32.47
N ARG A 160 26.52 -13.82 33.72
CA ARG A 160 26.09 -14.56 34.92
C ARG A 160 25.13 -13.76 35.80
N ASP A 161 25.11 -12.44 35.64
CA ASP A 161 24.19 -11.54 36.34
C ASP A 161 22.87 -11.38 35.58
N GLU A 162 21.78 -11.82 36.20
CA GLU A 162 20.43 -11.81 35.61
C GLU A 162 19.90 -10.38 35.34
N SER A 163 20.29 -9.41 36.16
CA SER A 163 19.82 -8.02 36.00
C SER A 163 20.40 -7.39 34.73
N LEU A 164 21.69 -7.62 34.50
CA LEU A 164 22.39 -7.19 33.30
C LEU A 164 21.90 -7.97 32.06
N LEU A 165 21.58 -9.26 32.22
CA LEU A 165 21.06 -10.11 31.13
C LEU A 165 19.79 -9.53 30.50
N ASN A 166 18.81 -9.13 31.32
CA ASN A 166 17.56 -8.53 30.81
C ASN A 166 17.81 -7.22 30.04
N SER A 167 18.73 -6.38 30.53
CA SER A 167 19.08 -5.13 29.86
C SER A 167 19.77 -5.37 28.51
N GLN A 168 20.66 -6.37 28.44
CA GLN A 168 21.37 -6.76 27.22
C GLN A 168 20.42 -7.38 26.19
N ILE A 169 19.47 -8.23 26.63
CA ILE A 169 18.42 -8.77 25.76
C ILE A 169 17.60 -7.63 25.16
N ALA A 170 17.17 -6.67 25.97
CA ALA A 170 16.40 -5.52 25.47
C ALA A 170 17.21 -4.65 24.49
N ALA A 171 18.50 -4.44 24.75
CA ALA A 171 19.40 -3.71 23.85
C ALA A 171 19.57 -4.43 22.50
N ALA A 172 19.82 -5.75 22.53
CA ALA A 172 19.94 -6.56 21.33
C ALA A 172 18.63 -6.60 20.52
N GLN A 173 17.48 -6.76 21.20
CA GLN A 173 16.16 -6.71 20.55
C GLN A 173 15.93 -5.38 19.83
N SER A 174 16.22 -4.25 20.49
CA SER A 174 16.08 -2.93 19.86
C SER A 174 16.95 -2.77 18.60
N LEU A 175 18.19 -3.27 18.62
CA LEU A 175 19.07 -3.23 17.45
C LEU A 175 18.55 -4.09 16.30
N LEU A 176 17.95 -5.24 16.62
CA LEU A 176 17.37 -6.12 15.61
C LEU A 176 16.10 -5.53 15.02
N ASP A 177 15.24 -4.91 15.83
CA ASP A 177 14.07 -4.19 15.36
C ASP A 177 14.47 -3.07 14.36
N ASP A 178 15.54 -2.33 14.65
CA ASP A 178 16.10 -1.34 13.71
C ASP A 178 16.60 -2.02 12.42
N ILE A 179 17.30 -3.15 12.49
CA ILE A 179 17.72 -3.92 11.30
C ILE A 179 16.51 -4.36 10.47
N LEU A 180 15.44 -4.85 11.11
CA LEU A 180 14.20 -5.26 10.43
C LEU A 180 13.56 -4.07 9.70
N PHE A 181 13.52 -2.91 10.35
CA PHE A 181 13.01 -1.68 9.76
C PHE A 181 13.80 -1.27 8.51
N HIS A 182 15.14 -1.23 8.58
CA HIS A 182 16.00 -0.87 7.44
C HIS A 182 15.92 -1.90 6.30
N ALA A 183 15.89 -3.19 6.62
CA ALA A 183 15.65 -4.23 5.62
C ALA A 183 14.26 -4.07 4.97
N GLY A 184 13.25 -3.67 5.75
CA GLY A 184 11.91 -3.35 5.29
C GLY A 184 11.89 -2.15 4.34
N LEU A 185 12.58 -1.06 4.67
CA LEU A 185 12.69 0.14 3.84
C LEU A 185 13.22 -0.19 2.43
N ILE A 186 14.20 -1.08 2.35
CA ILE A 186 14.77 -1.55 1.07
C ILE A 186 13.78 -2.49 0.36
N SER A 187 13.25 -3.49 1.07
CA SER A 187 12.59 -4.65 0.45
C SER A 187 11.10 -4.48 0.15
N ILE A 188 10.37 -3.75 1.00
CA ILE A 188 8.91 -3.62 0.94
C ILE A 188 8.41 -2.80 -0.27
N PRO A 189 9.03 -1.69 -0.70
CA PRO A 189 8.51 -0.91 -1.84
C PRO A 189 8.35 -1.75 -3.12
N SER A 190 9.35 -2.60 -3.40
CA SER A 190 9.31 -3.51 -4.54
C SER A 190 8.23 -4.59 -4.39
N ARG A 191 8.13 -5.21 -3.20
CA ARG A 191 7.08 -6.22 -2.93
C ARG A 191 5.67 -5.62 -2.98
N ALA A 192 5.46 -4.45 -2.40
CA ALA A 192 4.19 -3.75 -2.45
C ALA A 192 3.81 -3.46 -3.90
N SER A 193 4.77 -3.06 -4.74
CA SER A 193 4.55 -2.90 -6.18
C SER A 193 4.16 -4.21 -6.88
N GLN A 194 4.76 -5.34 -6.52
CA GLN A 194 4.38 -6.67 -7.03
C GLN A 194 2.93 -7.03 -6.65
N HIS A 195 2.54 -6.85 -5.40
CA HIS A 195 1.16 -7.05 -4.96
C HIS A 195 0.19 -6.11 -5.68
N LEU A 196 0.55 -4.84 -5.85
CA LEU A 196 -0.27 -3.86 -6.57
C LEU A 196 -0.47 -4.21 -8.06
N VAL A 197 0.41 -5.00 -8.68
CA VAL A 197 0.23 -5.43 -10.08
C VAL A 197 -0.94 -6.41 -10.22
N SER A 198 -1.22 -7.23 -9.21
CA SER A 198 -2.35 -8.19 -9.25
C SER A 198 -3.70 -7.56 -8.91
N LEU A 199 -3.71 -6.33 -8.36
CA LEU A 199 -4.92 -5.64 -7.95
C LEU A 199 -5.54 -4.82 -9.10
N MET A 200 -6.87 -4.71 -9.08
CA MET A 200 -7.58 -3.79 -9.96
C MET A 200 -7.34 -2.33 -9.55
N THR A 201 -7.40 -1.41 -10.51
CA THR A 201 -7.29 0.03 -10.21
C THR A 201 -8.39 0.44 -9.22
N GLY A 202 -8.00 1.17 -8.17
CA GLY A 202 -8.88 1.57 -7.07
C GLY A 202 -9.02 0.54 -5.94
N GLN A 203 -8.54 -0.69 -6.13
CA GLN A 203 -8.57 -1.71 -5.07
C GLN A 203 -7.51 -1.40 -3.99
N PRO A 204 -7.86 -1.50 -2.70
CA PRO A 204 -6.90 -1.31 -1.62
C PRO A 204 -6.04 -2.56 -1.40
N LEU A 205 -4.76 -2.35 -1.12
CA LEU A 205 -3.87 -3.29 -0.46
C LEU A 205 -3.84 -2.95 1.04
N ASP A 206 -4.24 -3.89 1.90
CA ASP A 206 -4.07 -3.75 3.35
C ASP A 206 -2.60 -3.97 3.69
N PHE A 207 -1.90 -2.88 4.00
CA PHE A 207 -0.46 -2.92 4.22
C PHE A 207 -0.11 -3.64 5.51
N HIS A 208 -0.89 -3.43 6.57
CA HIS A 208 -0.60 -4.03 7.86
C HIS A 208 -0.75 -5.54 7.82
N GLU A 209 -1.81 -6.04 7.19
CA GLU A 209 -2.02 -7.48 7.06
C GLU A 209 -1.03 -8.13 6.08
N THR A 210 -0.72 -7.45 4.96
CA THR A 210 0.19 -8.00 3.93
C THR A 210 1.63 -8.13 4.42
N PHE A 211 2.09 -7.23 5.29
CA PHE A 211 3.49 -7.14 5.71
C PHE A 211 3.72 -7.40 7.20
N LYS A 212 2.73 -7.95 7.92
CA LYS A 212 2.85 -8.27 9.36
C LYS A 212 3.95 -9.27 9.67
N ASP A 213 4.21 -10.19 8.75
CA ASP A 213 5.26 -11.20 8.84
C ASP A 213 6.64 -10.60 8.57
N GLU A 214 6.72 -9.50 7.82
CA GLU A 214 7.98 -8.80 7.55
C GLU A 214 8.37 -7.83 8.66
N LEU A 215 7.38 -7.11 9.19
CA LEU A 215 7.54 -6.10 10.22
C LEU A 215 6.51 -6.32 11.31
N PRO A 216 6.86 -7.03 12.39
CA PRO A 216 5.93 -7.34 13.47
C PRO A 216 5.37 -6.08 14.17
N SER A 217 6.16 -5.01 14.24
CA SER A 217 5.80 -3.77 14.92
C SER A 217 4.88 -2.88 14.08
N ASP A 218 3.67 -2.61 14.59
CA ASP A 218 2.70 -1.70 13.96
C ASP A 218 3.29 -0.30 13.73
N LYS A 219 4.11 0.15 14.69
CA LYS A 219 4.79 1.45 14.66
C LYS A 219 5.76 1.53 13.47
N GLU A 220 6.51 0.48 13.21
CA GLU A 220 7.44 0.41 12.07
C GLU A 220 6.69 0.32 10.75
N ARG A 221 5.62 -0.48 10.69
CA ARG A 221 4.75 -0.53 9.49
C ARG A 221 4.20 0.86 9.16
N LEU A 222 3.78 1.63 10.15
CA LEU A 222 3.33 3.01 9.96
C LEU A 222 4.45 3.94 9.48
N LYS A 223 5.67 3.83 10.04
CA LYS A 223 6.83 4.60 9.56
C LYS A 223 7.14 4.33 8.10
N ILE A 224 7.07 3.07 7.65
CA ILE A 224 7.29 2.74 6.23
C ILE A 224 6.17 3.29 5.36
N LEU A 225 4.91 3.21 5.79
CA LEU A 225 3.81 3.86 5.05
C LEU A 225 4.02 5.37 4.91
N GLN A 226 4.46 6.04 5.98
CA GLN A 226 4.79 7.47 5.94
C GLN A 226 5.94 7.74 4.96
N TYR A 227 6.98 6.91 4.99
CA TYR A 227 8.08 6.99 4.02
C TYR A 227 7.60 6.81 2.57
N LEU A 228 6.79 5.79 2.29
CA LEU A 228 6.23 5.53 0.96
C LEU A 228 5.31 6.67 0.49
N SER A 229 4.52 7.27 1.39
CA SER A 229 3.67 8.42 1.07
C SER A 229 4.47 9.66 0.70
N SER A 230 5.63 9.85 1.33
CA SER A 230 6.58 10.94 1.04
C SER A 230 7.39 10.70 -0.23
N HIS A 231 7.52 9.44 -0.67
CA HIS A 231 8.28 9.03 -1.85
C HIS A 231 7.36 8.36 -2.87
N PRO A 232 6.37 9.07 -3.44
CA PRO A 232 5.36 8.43 -4.26
C PRO A 232 5.98 7.63 -5.40
N ALA A 233 7.04 8.10 -6.06
CA ALA A 233 7.63 7.38 -7.19
C ALA A 233 8.27 6.01 -6.86
N SER A 234 8.41 5.65 -5.58
CA SER A 234 8.78 4.29 -5.15
C SER A 234 7.70 3.24 -5.39
N ILE A 235 6.43 3.64 -5.59
CA ILE A 235 5.30 2.71 -5.65
C ILE A 235 4.22 3.09 -6.67
N ASP A 236 3.66 2.08 -7.35
CA ASP A 236 2.54 2.23 -8.30
C ASP A 236 1.17 2.29 -7.61
N GLY A 237 1.02 3.20 -6.64
CA GLY A 237 -0.20 3.40 -5.88
C GLY A 237 -0.26 4.73 -5.11
N ILE A 238 -1.43 5.00 -4.51
CA ILE A 238 -1.65 6.09 -3.56
C ILE A 238 -1.61 5.51 -2.15
N VAL A 239 -0.65 5.94 -1.36
CA VAL A 239 -0.47 5.50 0.02
C VAL A 239 -1.31 6.38 0.94
N VAL A 240 -2.09 5.78 1.83
CA VAL A 240 -2.89 6.47 2.85
C VAL A 240 -2.47 5.93 4.23
N PRO A 241 -1.41 6.50 4.84
CA PRO A 241 -0.80 5.98 6.06
C PRO A 241 -1.79 5.84 7.23
N GLU A 242 -2.72 6.78 7.37
CA GLU A 242 -3.71 6.82 8.47
C GLU A 242 -4.64 5.61 8.47
N LYS A 243 -4.86 5.05 7.29
CA LYS A 243 -5.74 3.88 7.09
C LYS A 243 -4.95 2.58 6.96
N GLY A 244 -3.62 2.63 6.87
CA GLY A 244 -2.83 1.44 6.64
C GLY A 244 -3.03 0.82 5.25
N VAL A 245 -3.45 1.60 4.25
CA VAL A 245 -3.78 1.06 2.92
C VAL A 245 -3.03 1.74 1.79
N ILE A 246 -2.80 0.98 0.72
CA ILE A 246 -2.26 1.48 -0.53
C ILE A 246 -3.25 1.19 -1.66
N TYR A 247 -3.82 2.23 -2.26
CA TYR A 247 -4.74 2.07 -3.38
C TYR A 247 -3.98 1.92 -4.69
N LYS A 248 -4.35 0.90 -5.48
CA LYS A 248 -3.79 0.75 -6.82
C LYS A 248 -4.16 1.94 -7.70
N ALA A 249 -3.16 2.62 -8.23
CA ALA A 249 -3.32 3.70 -9.21
C ALA A 249 -2.32 3.53 -10.36
N SER A 250 -2.66 3.99 -11.56
CA SER A 250 -1.73 3.95 -12.68
C SER A 250 -1.19 5.34 -12.96
N ARG A 251 0.12 5.50 -12.89
CA ARG A 251 0.82 6.75 -13.25
C ARG A 251 0.84 7.03 -14.76
N LYS A 252 0.38 6.07 -15.58
CA LYS A 252 0.34 6.25 -17.03
C LYS A 252 -0.68 7.34 -17.37
N ARG A 253 -0.20 8.46 -17.91
CA ARG A 253 -1.05 9.58 -18.37
C ARG A 253 -2.19 9.11 -19.28
N SER A 254 -1.93 8.13 -20.16
CA SER A 254 -2.97 7.55 -21.02
C SER A 254 -4.12 6.92 -20.24
N ARG A 255 -3.83 6.18 -19.16
CA ARG A 255 -4.87 5.56 -18.33
C ARG A 255 -5.65 6.63 -17.54
N ILE A 256 -4.96 7.64 -17.02
CA ILE A 256 -5.62 8.78 -16.34
C ILE A 256 -6.58 9.48 -17.30
N CYS A 257 -6.13 9.81 -18.52
CA CYS A 257 -7.00 10.40 -19.55
C CYS A 257 -8.17 9.49 -19.92
N GLN A 258 -7.96 8.17 -20.04
CA GLN A 258 -9.05 7.22 -20.30
C GLN A 258 -10.12 7.25 -19.20
N SER A 259 -9.71 7.26 -17.92
CA SER A 259 -10.66 7.36 -16.80
C SER A 259 -11.47 8.65 -16.86
N LEU A 260 -10.81 9.79 -17.13
CA LEU A 260 -11.49 11.08 -17.27
C LEU A 260 -12.44 11.11 -18.48
N LEU A 261 -12.02 10.60 -19.63
CA LEU A 261 -12.83 10.52 -20.83
C LEU A 261 -14.02 9.58 -20.65
N LEU A 262 -13.86 8.46 -19.93
CA LEU A 262 -14.95 7.55 -19.61
C LEU A 262 -16.01 8.25 -18.76
N ILE A 263 -15.60 8.91 -17.67
CA ILE A 263 -16.52 9.65 -16.80
C ILE A 263 -17.25 10.76 -17.57
N ALA A 264 -16.50 11.57 -18.32
CA ALA A 264 -17.07 12.64 -19.13
C ALA A 264 -18.01 12.08 -20.22
N GLY A 265 -17.62 10.97 -20.85
CA GLY A 265 -18.41 10.28 -21.88
C GLY A 265 -19.72 9.73 -21.35
N VAL A 266 -19.74 9.15 -20.14
CA VAL A 266 -20.99 8.70 -19.51
C VAL A 266 -21.89 9.89 -19.17
N ILE A 267 -21.35 10.98 -18.60
CA ILE A 267 -22.14 12.20 -18.36
C ILE A 267 -22.73 12.75 -19.68
N LEU A 268 -21.92 12.82 -20.74
CA LEU A 268 -22.38 13.28 -22.04
C LEU A 268 -23.45 12.35 -22.65
N LEU A 269 -23.30 11.03 -22.48
CA LEU A 269 -24.31 10.07 -22.92
C LEU A 269 -25.65 10.30 -22.22
N GLY A 270 -25.64 10.54 -20.90
CA GLY A 270 -26.85 10.89 -20.15
C GLY A 270 -27.52 12.17 -20.69
N ALA A 271 -26.72 13.20 -20.98
CA ALA A 271 -27.19 14.44 -21.58
C ALA A 271 -27.86 14.21 -22.96
N VAL A 272 -27.24 13.40 -23.83
CA VAL A 272 -27.77 13.04 -25.16
C VAL A 272 -29.07 12.27 -25.03
N VAL A 273 -29.12 11.25 -24.16
CA VAL A 273 -30.35 10.46 -23.90
C VAL A 273 -31.47 11.37 -23.40
N CYS A 274 -31.20 12.28 -22.47
CA CYS A 274 -32.20 13.21 -21.95
C CYS A 274 -32.69 14.20 -23.01
N TYR A 275 -31.80 14.68 -23.88
CA TYR A 275 -32.16 15.57 -24.98
C TYR A 275 -33.07 14.89 -26.01
N PHE A 276 -32.79 13.63 -26.34
CA PHE A 276 -33.56 12.83 -27.30
C PHE A 276 -34.67 11.97 -26.67
N ALA A 277 -34.94 12.12 -25.37
CA ALA A 277 -35.84 11.24 -24.63
C ALA A 277 -37.20 11.10 -25.30
N GLY A 278 -37.83 12.21 -25.72
CA GLY A 278 -39.14 12.17 -26.38
C GLY A 278 -39.17 11.38 -27.69
N THR A 279 -38.08 11.42 -28.47
CA THR A 279 -37.95 10.62 -29.70
C THR A 279 -37.74 9.15 -29.36
N ILE A 280 -36.85 8.86 -28.41
CA ILE A 280 -36.52 7.50 -27.98
C ILE A 280 -37.76 6.80 -27.40
N THR A 281 -38.49 7.45 -26.50
CA THR A 281 -39.67 6.86 -25.87
C THR A 281 -40.82 6.68 -26.84
N LYS A 282 -41.03 7.62 -27.77
CA LYS A 282 -42.01 7.45 -28.86
C LYS A 282 -41.67 6.24 -29.73
N TRP A 283 -40.39 6.06 -30.07
CA TRP A 283 -39.92 4.91 -30.85
C TRP A 283 -40.12 3.59 -30.09
N LEU A 284 -39.90 3.59 -28.78
CA LEU A 284 -40.11 2.42 -27.90
C LEU A 284 -41.58 2.17 -27.51
N GLY A 285 -42.53 3.03 -27.92
CA GLY A 285 -43.93 2.92 -27.51
C GLY A 285 -44.20 3.25 -26.03
N ILE A 286 -43.28 3.95 -25.37
CA ILE A 286 -43.40 4.37 -23.97
C ILE A 286 -43.96 5.79 -23.91
N SER A 287 -45.08 5.98 -23.20
CA SER A 287 -45.64 7.30 -22.94
C SER A 287 -44.92 7.99 -21.78
N LEU A 288 -44.23 9.10 -22.08
CA LEU A 288 -43.68 9.97 -21.03
C LEU A 288 -44.80 10.81 -20.40
N PRO A 289 -44.72 11.09 -19.09
CA PRO A 289 -45.60 12.07 -18.46
C PRO A 289 -45.53 13.44 -19.14
N SER A 290 -46.65 14.18 -19.18
CA SER A 290 -46.73 15.46 -19.90
C SER A 290 -45.76 16.53 -19.38
N HIS A 291 -45.49 16.53 -18.08
CA HIS A 291 -44.49 17.42 -17.44
C HIS A 291 -43.04 17.08 -17.80
N ALA A 292 -42.80 15.86 -18.29
CA ALA A 292 -41.49 15.35 -18.69
C ALA A 292 -41.26 15.45 -20.22
N ALA A 293 -42.07 16.21 -20.94
CA ALA A 293 -41.89 16.38 -22.38
C ALA A 293 -40.82 17.44 -22.74
N GLY A 294 -39.99 17.12 -23.74
CA GLY A 294 -39.09 18.07 -24.38
C GLY A 294 -37.92 18.51 -23.50
N ARG A 295 -37.72 19.82 -23.36
CA ARG A 295 -36.52 20.41 -22.72
C ARG A 295 -36.48 20.25 -21.20
N SER A 296 -37.58 19.85 -20.56
CA SER A 296 -37.67 19.76 -19.09
C SER A 296 -36.78 18.65 -18.51
N ILE A 297 -36.77 17.45 -19.08
CA ILE A 297 -35.89 16.35 -18.66
C ILE A 297 -34.42 16.74 -18.79
N PHE A 298 -34.05 17.32 -19.92
CA PHE A 298 -32.67 17.77 -20.16
C PHE A 298 -32.24 18.85 -19.14
N THR A 299 -33.12 19.82 -18.86
CA THR A 299 -32.84 20.85 -17.85
C THR A 299 -32.68 20.23 -16.47
N ALA A 300 -33.60 19.34 -16.06
CA ALA A 300 -33.50 18.61 -14.80
C ALA A 300 -32.19 17.82 -14.70
N TYR A 301 -31.78 17.13 -15.77
CA TYR A 301 -30.51 16.41 -15.82
C TYR A 301 -29.31 17.34 -15.57
N LEU A 302 -29.24 18.50 -16.24
CA LEU A 302 -28.14 19.46 -16.01
C LEU A 302 -28.06 19.92 -14.56
N PHE A 303 -29.21 20.20 -13.93
CA PHE A 303 -29.25 20.60 -12.53
C PHE A 303 -28.89 19.46 -11.56
N ILE A 304 -29.25 18.21 -11.87
CA ILE A 304 -28.79 17.03 -11.12
C ILE A 304 -27.27 16.92 -11.17
N ILE A 305 -26.66 17.03 -12.35
CA ILE A 305 -25.20 17.00 -12.50
C ILE A 305 -24.55 18.17 -11.74
N LEU A 306 -25.11 19.37 -11.84
CA LEU A 306 -24.61 20.54 -11.13
C LEU A 306 -24.68 20.36 -9.60
N GLY A 307 -25.78 19.79 -9.09
CA GLY A 307 -25.94 19.45 -7.69
C GLY A 307 -24.89 18.46 -7.20
N ALA A 308 -24.63 17.40 -7.98
CA ALA A 308 -23.61 16.40 -7.67
C ALA A 308 -22.19 17.01 -7.68
N LEU A 309 -21.86 17.85 -8.66
CA LEU A 309 -20.57 18.57 -8.70
C LEU A 309 -20.39 19.50 -7.49
N PHE A 310 -21.46 20.18 -7.06
CA PHE A 310 -21.43 21.03 -5.88
C PHE A 310 -21.18 20.22 -4.60
N HIS A 311 -21.80 19.03 -4.49
CA HIS A 311 -21.55 18.10 -3.39
C HIS A 311 -20.07 17.70 -3.31
N ILE A 312 -19.49 17.24 -4.43
CA ILE A 312 -18.07 16.88 -4.54
C ILE A 312 -17.17 18.06 -4.16
N GLY A 313 -17.50 19.27 -4.63
CA GLY A 313 -16.74 20.48 -4.31
C GLY A 313 -16.75 20.82 -2.82
N ILE A 314 -17.90 20.65 -2.15
CA ILE A 314 -18.01 20.85 -0.70
C ILE A 314 -17.18 19.80 0.06
N ASP A 315 -17.22 18.54 -0.34
CA ASP A 315 -16.49 17.48 0.35
C ASP A 315 -14.98 17.60 0.15
N ALA A 316 -14.53 17.98 -1.05
CA ALA A 316 -13.13 18.35 -1.29
C ALA A 316 -12.71 19.53 -0.38
N LEU A 317 -13.55 20.55 -0.24
CA LEU A 317 -13.26 21.68 0.66
C LEU A 317 -13.22 21.25 2.14
N LYS A 318 -14.06 20.31 2.57
CA LYS A 318 -14.02 19.75 3.93
C LYS A 318 -12.72 18.99 4.19
N GLN A 319 -12.26 18.18 3.24
CA GLN A 319 -10.99 17.45 3.35
C GLN A 319 -9.80 18.39 3.46
N VAL A 320 -9.80 19.48 2.67
CA VAL A 320 -8.78 20.53 2.79
C VAL A 320 -8.79 21.17 4.19
N ARG A 321 -9.99 21.42 4.75
CA ARG A 321 -10.14 22.03 6.08
C ARG A 321 -9.78 21.09 7.23
N SER A 322 -9.95 19.78 7.08
CA SER A 322 -9.55 18.81 8.11
C SER A 322 -8.04 18.63 8.22
N GLY A 323 -7.25 19.28 7.35
CA GLY A 323 -5.79 19.19 7.40
C GLY A 323 -5.23 17.93 6.74
N GLU A 324 -6.04 17.21 5.94
CA GLU A 324 -5.53 16.19 5.02
C GLU A 324 -4.77 16.89 3.87
N LYS A 325 -3.57 17.37 4.19
CA LYS A 325 -2.72 18.22 3.31
C LYS A 325 -2.31 17.53 2.01
N ASP A 326 -2.48 16.21 1.92
CA ASP A 326 -1.97 15.43 0.80
C ASP A 326 -2.80 15.51 -0.48
N PHE A 327 -4.02 16.02 -0.47
CA PHE A 327 -4.92 15.99 -1.64
C PHE A 327 -4.86 17.22 -2.56
N LEU A 328 -4.11 18.27 -2.22
CA LEU A 328 -4.20 19.57 -2.90
C LEU A 328 -3.40 19.72 -4.20
N ALA A 329 -2.52 18.78 -4.54
CA ALA A 329 -1.85 18.82 -5.84
C ALA A 329 -2.82 18.35 -6.93
N ILE A 330 -3.08 19.20 -7.95
CA ILE A 330 -3.94 18.88 -9.11
C ILE A 330 -3.58 17.53 -9.73
N GLU A 331 -2.28 17.20 -9.76
CA GLU A 331 -1.77 15.91 -10.23
C GLU A 331 -2.31 14.73 -9.40
N LYS A 332 -2.32 14.85 -8.07
CA LYS A 332 -2.92 13.85 -7.17
C LYS A 332 -4.44 13.78 -7.32
N GLY A 333 -5.09 14.89 -7.66
CA GLY A 333 -6.53 14.93 -7.96
C GLY A 333 -6.93 14.01 -9.12
N PHE A 334 -6.16 13.99 -10.21
CA PHE A 334 -6.46 13.10 -11.34
C PHE A 334 -6.22 11.61 -11.03
N LEU A 335 -5.17 11.30 -10.28
CA LEU A 335 -4.92 9.96 -9.76
C LEU A 335 -6.05 9.50 -8.82
N TRP A 336 -6.61 10.43 -8.04
CA TRP A 336 -7.75 10.14 -7.18
C TRP A 336 -9.02 9.81 -7.96
N VAL A 337 -9.32 10.58 -9.02
CA VAL A 337 -10.45 10.27 -9.92
C VAL A 337 -10.32 8.86 -10.49
N GLN A 338 -9.10 8.46 -10.85
CA GLN A 338 -8.83 7.10 -11.31
C GLN A 338 -9.09 6.05 -10.21
N VAL A 339 -8.60 6.27 -8.99
CA VAL A 339 -8.85 5.37 -7.85
C VAL A 339 -10.35 5.25 -7.55
N LYS A 340 -11.10 6.34 -7.77
CA LYS A 340 -12.54 6.42 -7.56
C LYS A 340 -13.38 6.19 -8.83
N GLU A 341 -12.79 5.69 -9.92
CA GLU A 341 -13.49 5.52 -11.20
C GLU A 341 -14.77 4.69 -11.05
N GLY A 342 -14.69 3.52 -10.43
CA GLY A 342 -15.85 2.65 -10.16
C GLY A 342 -16.93 3.35 -9.32
N PRO A 343 -16.62 3.83 -8.10
CA PRO A 343 -17.56 4.58 -7.28
C PRO A 343 -18.20 5.78 -7.99
N ILE A 344 -17.43 6.57 -8.76
CA ILE A 344 -17.94 7.72 -9.52
C ILE A 344 -18.94 7.26 -10.58
N LEU A 345 -18.63 6.19 -11.33
CA LEU A 345 -19.55 5.64 -12.33
C LEU A 345 -20.85 5.14 -11.68
N MET A 346 -20.76 4.46 -10.54
CA MET A 346 -21.94 4.02 -9.78
C MET A 346 -22.77 5.20 -9.25
N SER A 347 -22.12 6.28 -8.81
CA SER A 347 -22.80 7.52 -8.43
C SER A 347 -23.51 8.16 -9.64
N ILE A 348 -22.90 8.17 -10.83
CA ILE A 348 -23.55 8.65 -12.07
C ILE A 348 -24.76 7.78 -12.45
N PHE A 349 -24.66 6.45 -12.38
CA PHE A 349 -25.80 5.58 -12.62
C PHE A 349 -26.93 5.80 -11.60
N SER A 350 -26.58 6.07 -10.35
CA SER A 350 -27.54 6.43 -9.31
C SER A 350 -28.22 7.77 -9.63
N LEU A 351 -27.49 8.77 -10.14
CA LEU A 351 -28.07 10.05 -10.62
C LEU A 351 -29.09 9.81 -11.75
N TRP A 352 -28.83 8.87 -12.66
CA TRP A 352 -29.78 8.51 -13.72
C TRP A 352 -31.04 7.84 -13.16
N LEU A 353 -30.88 6.94 -12.19
CA LEU A 353 -32.01 6.34 -11.49
C LEU A 353 -32.84 7.40 -10.76
N GLY A 354 -32.18 8.32 -10.06
CA GLY A 354 -32.83 9.45 -9.38
C GLY A 354 -33.61 10.34 -10.35
N LEU A 355 -33.04 10.64 -11.52
CA LEU A 355 -33.75 11.36 -12.58
C LEU A 355 -34.97 10.57 -13.08
N LEU A 356 -34.83 9.27 -13.32
CA LEU A 356 -35.95 8.43 -13.76
C LEU A 356 -37.09 8.45 -12.75
N LEU A 357 -36.77 8.32 -11.45
CA LEU A 357 -37.76 8.43 -10.38
C LEU A 357 -38.42 9.82 -10.37
N LEU A 358 -37.66 10.90 -10.52
CA LEU A 358 -38.23 12.24 -10.64
C LEU A 358 -39.20 12.37 -11.82
N VAL A 359 -38.84 11.82 -12.98
CA VAL A 359 -39.68 11.86 -14.18
C VAL A 359 -41.03 11.18 -13.95
N PHE A 360 -41.03 9.98 -13.34
CA PHE A 360 -42.25 9.18 -13.21
C PHE A 360 -43.08 9.46 -11.95
N TYR A 361 -42.48 9.94 -10.86
CA TYR A 361 -43.17 10.10 -9.58
C TYR A 361 -43.49 11.55 -9.20
N MET A 362 -42.82 12.55 -9.78
CA MET A 362 -43.16 13.95 -9.51
C MET A 362 -44.19 14.46 -10.50
N THR A 363 -45.05 15.38 -10.07
CA THR A 363 -46.03 16.06 -10.93
C THR A 363 -45.41 17.22 -11.73
N SER A 364 -44.23 17.69 -11.34
CA SER A 364 -43.47 18.75 -12.02
C SER A 364 -41.96 18.55 -11.84
N LEU A 365 -41.20 18.76 -12.91
CA LEU A 365 -39.73 18.74 -12.87
C LEU A 365 -39.19 20.14 -12.57
N ASP A 366 -39.22 20.54 -11.29
CA ASP A 366 -38.56 21.77 -10.84
C ASP A 366 -37.04 21.59 -10.82
N TRP A 367 -36.32 22.54 -11.41
CA TRP A 367 -34.86 22.55 -11.44
C TRP A 367 -34.25 22.59 -10.03
N LYS A 368 -34.94 23.20 -9.05
CA LYS A 368 -34.49 23.21 -7.65
C LYS A 368 -34.50 21.81 -7.06
N VAL A 369 -35.60 21.08 -7.25
CA VAL A 369 -35.74 19.69 -6.80
C VAL A 369 -34.68 18.82 -7.47
N ALA A 370 -34.48 18.99 -8.78
CA ALA A 370 -33.46 18.28 -9.53
C ALA A 370 -32.04 18.55 -8.97
N PHE A 371 -31.70 19.81 -8.69
CA PHE A 371 -30.43 20.17 -8.05
C PHE A 371 -30.26 19.51 -6.67
N PHE A 372 -31.29 19.55 -5.81
CA PHE A 372 -31.23 18.93 -4.49
C PHE A 372 -31.11 17.41 -4.56
N VAL A 373 -31.77 16.76 -5.53
CA VAL A 373 -31.60 15.32 -5.77
C VAL A 373 -30.16 15.02 -6.14
N GLY A 374 -29.58 15.78 -7.09
CA GLY A 374 -28.17 15.63 -7.46
C GLY A 374 -27.22 15.83 -6.28
N TYR A 375 -27.45 16.85 -5.47
CA TYR A 375 -26.65 17.16 -4.28
C TYR A 375 -26.75 16.09 -3.18
N SER A 376 -27.90 15.43 -3.04
CA SER A 376 -28.17 14.53 -1.92
C SER A 376 -27.93 13.05 -2.25
N ILE A 377 -27.84 12.69 -3.53
CA ILE A 377 -27.88 11.28 -3.94
C ILE A 377 -26.68 10.49 -3.40
N ASP A 378 -25.51 11.10 -3.34
CA ASP A 378 -24.29 10.43 -2.91
C ASP A 378 -24.41 10.01 -1.44
N SER A 379 -24.97 10.89 -0.61
CA SER A 379 -25.27 10.58 0.80
C SER A 379 -26.34 9.50 0.97
N VAL A 380 -27.35 9.46 0.08
CA VAL A 380 -28.40 8.41 0.11
C VAL A 380 -27.84 7.06 -0.31
N VAL A 381 -27.05 7.03 -1.38
CA VAL A 381 -26.40 5.82 -1.90
C VAL A 381 -25.40 5.28 -0.88
N ASP A 382 -24.56 6.13 -0.30
CA ASP A 382 -23.62 5.72 0.74
C ASP A 382 -24.34 5.15 1.98
N LEU A 383 -25.43 5.79 2.42
CA LEU A 383 -26.22 5.27 3.52
C LEU A 383 -26.85 3.91 3.18
N PHE A 384 -27.35 3.76 1.96
CA PHE A 384 -27.92 2.50 1.48
C PHE A 384 -26.86 1.40 1.40
N LEU A 385 -25.70 1.68 0.80
CA LEU A 385 -24.58 0.73 0.69
C LEU A 385 -24.03 0.33 2.07
N LYS A 386 -23.90 1.28 3.00
CA LYS A 386 -23.51 0.98 4.39
C LYS A 386 -24.52 0.06 5.08
N ARG A 387 -25.81 0.33 4.93
CA ARG A 387 -26.87 -0.53 5.49
C ARG A 387 -26.89 -1.91 4.85
N PHE A 388 -26.73 -1.98 3.53
CA PHE A 388 -26.68 -3.24 2.79
C PHE A 388 -25.48 -4.07 3.21
N SER A 389 -24.28 -3.48 3.29
CA SER A 389 -23.07 -4.14 3.78
C SER A 389 -23.25 -4.65 5.20
N THR A 390 -23.83 -3.85 6.10
CA THR A 390 -24.09 -4.26 7.48
C THR A 390 -25.04 -5.45 7.53
N SER A 391 -26.12 -5.42 6.74
CA SER A 391 -27.07 -6.53 6.65
C SER A 391 -26.44 -7.79 6.05
N ALA A 392 -25.63 -7.66 5.00
CA ALA A 392 -24.96 -8.78 4.35
C ALA A 392 -23.93 -9.44 5.28
N SER A 393 -23.14 -8.64 6.01
CA SER A 393 -22.20 -9.14 7.02
C SER A 393 -22.92 -9.88 8.14
N ALA A 394 -24.04 -9.34 8.66
CA ALA A 394 -24.84 -10.01 9.67
C ALA A 394 -25.38 -11.36 9.16
N SER A 395 -25.88 -11.42 7.92
CA SER A 395 -26.33 -12.69 7.33
C SER A 395 -25.19 -13.71 7.17
N LEU A 396 -23.98 -13.26 6.82
CA LEU A 396 -22.81 -14.12 6.67
C LEU A 396 -22.32 -14.65 8.03
N GLU A 397 -22.36 -13.83 9.08
CA GLU A 397 -22.07 -14.26 10.46
C GLU A 397 -23.08 -15.31 10.95
N THR A 398 -24.38 -15.11 10.69
CA THR A 398 -25.41 -16.11 11.00
C THR A 398 -25.13 -17.44 10.29
N LEU A 399 -24.85 -17.41 8.99
CA LEU A 399 -24.51 -18.61 8.22
C LEU A 399 -23.25 -19.31 8.75
N LYS A 400 -22.21 -18.55 9.10
CA LYS A 400 -20.97 -19.09 9.69
C LYS A 400 -21.25 -19.76 11.03
N SER A 401 -22.14 -19.18 11.84
CA SER A 401 -22.55 -19.76 13.13
C SER A 401 -23.32 -21.06 12.96
N GLU A 402 -24.24 -21.14 11.98
CA GLU A 402 -25.01 -22.35 11.68
C GLU A 402 -24.12 -23.50 11.19
N ILE A 403 -23.13 -23.21 10.34
CA ILE A 403 -22.17 -24.21 9.82
C ILE A 403 -21.21 -24.73 10.90
N SER A 404 -20.99 -23.96 11.97
CA SER A 404 -20.05 -24.33 13.05
C SER A 404 -20.70 -25.17 14.17
N THR A 405 -22.01 -25.41 14.10
CA THR A 405 -22.79 -26.32 14.97
C THR A 405 -23.06 -27.64 14.26
#